data_AF-A0A2T3XNL9-F1
#
_entry.id   AF-A0A2T3XNL9-F1
#
_cell.length_a   1.000
_cell.length_b   1.000
_cell.length_c   1.000
_cell.angle_alpha   90.00
_cell.angle_beta   90.00
_cell.angle_gamma   90.00
#
_symmetry.space_group_name_H-M   'P 1'
#
loop_
_entity.id
_entity.type
_entity.pdbx_description
1 polymer ?
#
loop_
_entity_poly.entity_id
_entity_poly.type
_entity_poly.pdbx_seq_one_letter_code
_entity_poly.pdbx_strand_id
1 'polypeptide(L)'
;MSSLPIATNHYFDNHFNRRGVKLLPNEFYTTGDDMVLVTVLGSCVAACIHDRTAGIGGMNHFMLPDDGEPTQAASESMRYGAYAMEVLINELIKMGGRRERFEAKVFGGAAVLAGMTTINIGDRNAEFARRYLALEKIRIIAEDLQGVHPRKVAFMPATGQAMVKKLRLQQEPSVAEREQELAKQVAEARAARHARARAKEHAELFTSHATPGAAKPRAEFAGAATAAAPAKPRIELFGAVGGVRGGGNSNSPKTVEEA
;
A
#
# COMPACT_ATOMS: atom_id res chain seq x y z
N MET A 1 -8.42 -31.85 10.51
CA MET A 1 -9.06 -30.73 11.22
C MET A 1 -8.43 -29.45 10.72
N SER A 2 -9.17 -28.58 10.04
CA SER A 2 -8.64 -27.29 9.59
C SER A 2 -8.28 -26.46 10.83
N SER A 3 -7.03 -26.03 10.96
CA SER A 3 -6.60 -25.12 12.02
C SER A 3 -7.38 -23.81 11.89
N LEU A 4 -7.88 -23.28 13.02
CA LEU A 4 -8.55 -21.98 13.02
C LEU A 4 -7.58 -20.88 12.55
N PRO A 5 -8.03 -19.87 11.78
CA PRO A 5 -7.16 -18.82 11.24
C PRO A 5 -6.84 -17.75 12.30
N ILE A 6 -6.15 -18.15 13.36
CA ILE A 6 -5.75 -17.28 14.47
C ILE A 6 -4.50 -16.50 14.06
N ALA A 7 -4.50 -15.18 14.24
CA ALA A 7 -3.33 -14.35 13.98
C ALA A 7 -2.17 -14.70 14.92
N THR A 8 -0.96 -14.86 14.36
CA THR A 8 0.25 -15.25 15.10
C THR A 8 1.33 -14.16 15.15
N ASN A 9 1.10 -13.03 14.46
CA ASN A 9 2.06 -11.93 14.35
C ASN A 9 2.07 -11.05 15.61
N HIS A 10 2.67 -11.57 16.69
CA HIS A 10 2.88 -10.84 17.94
C HIS A 10 4.05 -9.87 17.87
N TYR A 11 3.88 -8.68 18.46
CA TYR A 11 4.93 -7.67 18.57
C TYR A 11 4.71 -6.79 19.81
N PHE A 12 5.64 -5.87 20.07
CA PHE A 12 5.46 -4.81 21.05
C PHE A 12 5.16 -3.50 20.33
N ASP A 13 4.02 -2.88 20.63
CA ASP A 13 3.63 -1.61 20.03
C ASP A 13 4.16 -0.44 20.88
N ASN A 14 5.13 0.29 20.33
CA ASN A 14 5.76 1.43 21.02
C ASN A 14 4.84 2.65 21.15
N HIS A 15 3.79 2.76 20.33
CA HIS A 15 2.86 3.89 20.39
C HIS A 15 1.88 3.72 21.55
N PHE A 16 1.40 2.48 21.75
CA PHE A 16 0.50 2.13 22.84
C PHE A 16 1.23 1.63 24.10
N ASN A 17 2.54 1.38 24.01
CA ASN A 17 3.37 0.82 25.08
C ASN A 17 2.82 -0.50 25.65
N ARG A 18 2.33 -1.37 24.77
CA ARG A 18 1.66 -2.64 25.12
C ARG A 18 2.02 -3.73 24.11
N ARG A 19 1.79 -4.99 24.46
CA ARG A 19 1.86 -6.09 23.49
C ARG A 19 0.82 -5.86 22.40
N GLY A 20 1.11 -6.30 21.19
CA GLY A 20 0.20 -6.18 20.07
C GLY A 20 0.19 -7.39 19.16
N VAL A 21 -0.89 -7.51 18.40
CA VAL A 21 -1.07 -8.54 17.37
C VAL A 21 -1.44 -7.87 16.07
N LYS A 22 -0.76 -8.24 14.98
CA LYS A 22 -1.08 -7.73 13.64
C LYS A 22 -1.94 -8.74 12.90
N LEU A 23 -3.14 -8.33 12.51
CA LEU A 23 -4.08 -9.18 11.79
C LEU A 23 -3.91 -8.99 10.28
N LEU A 24 -3.64 -10.08 9.58
CA LEU A 24 -3.65 -10.16 8.13
C LEU A 24 -5.07 -10.48 7.65
N PRO A 25 -5.37 -10.30 6.34
CA PRO A 25 -6.64 -10.75 5.78
C PRO A 25 -6.90 -12.21 6.14
N ASN A 26 -8.14 -12.51 6.45
CA ASN A 26 -8.65 -13.84 6.79
C ASN A 26 -8.24 -14.35 8.18
N GLU A 27 -7.60 -13.52 8.99
CA GLU A 27 -7.26 -13.84 10.38
C GLU A 27 -8.23 -13.20 11.38
N PHE A 28 -8.29 -13.78 12.57
CA PHE A 28 -8.92 -13.18 13.73
C PHE A 28 -8.05 -13.36 14.97
N TYR A 29 -8.36 -12.59 16.02
CA TYR A 29 -7.73 -12.76 17.32
C TYR A 29 -8.70 -12.33 18.43
N THR A 30 -8.76 -13.11 19.51
CA THR A 30 -9.55 -12.84 20.71
C THR A 30 -8.66 -12.88 21.94
N THR A 31 -8.91 -12.01 22.92
CA THR A 31 -8.13 -11.94 24.16
C THR A 31 -8.87 -11.13 25.23
N GLY A 32 -8.52 -11.37 26.50
CA GLY A 32 -8.85 -10.52 27.64
C GLY A 32 -7.63 -9.77 28.20
N ASP A 33 -6.45 -9.95 27.61
CA ASP A 33 -5.23 -9.32 28.07
C ASP A 33 -5.17 -7.84 27.67
N ASP A 34 -4.37 -7.07 28.41
CA ASP A 34 -4.09 -5.68 28.06
C ASP A 34 -3.13 -5.57 26.87
N MET A 35 -3.68 -5.67 25.66
CA MET A 35 -2.95 -5.61 24.39
C MET A 35 -3.71 -4.88 23.29
N VAL A 36 -3.04 -4.63 22.17
CA VAL A 36 -3.60 -3.94 20.99
C VAL A 36 -3.65 -4.86 19.77
N LEU A 37 -4.81 -4.97 19.13
CA LEU A 37 -4.99 -5.64 17.86
C LEU A 37 -4.94 -4.60 16.74
N VAL A 38 -4.09 -4.82 15.74
CA VAL A 38 -3.85 -3.83 14.68
C VAL A 38 -4.03 -4.44 13.30
N THR A 39 -4.73 -3.73 12.43
CA THR A 39 -4.88 -4.09 11.01
C THR A 39 -4.87 -2.85 10.11
N VAL A 40 -4.62 -3.05 8.82
CA VAL A 40 -4.75 -2.04 7.78
C VAL A 40 -5.81 -2.51 6.79
N LEU A 41 -6.79 -1.65 6.53
CA LEU A 41 -7.99 -1.98 5.77
C LEU A 41 -8.06 -1.11 4.51
N GLY A 42 -8.19 -1.78 3.37
CA GLY A 42 -8.66 -1.20 2.11
C GLY A 42 -10.15 -1.52 1.94
N SER A 43 -10.49 -2.30 0.91
CA SER A 43 -11.85 -2.82 0.69
C SER A 43 -12.30 -3.83 1.74
N CYS A 44 -11.38 -4.47 2.45
CA CYS A 44 -11.68 -5.36 3.59
C CYS A 44 -12.42 -4.63 4.72
N VAL A 45 -13.10 -5.40 5.56
CA VAL A 45 -13.73 -4.90 6.78
C VAL A 45 -13.19 -5.66 7.99
N ALA A 46 -13.04 -4.95 9.10
CA ALA A 46 -12.78 -5.53 10.41
C ALA A 46 -13.96 -5.29 11.33
N ALA A 47 -14.44 -6.35 11.96
CA ALA A 47 -15.37 -6.28 13.09
C ALA A 47 -14.59 -6.45 14.39
N CYS A 48 -14.74 -5.48 15.29
CA CYS A 48 -14.21 -5.50 16.65
C CYS A 48 -15.39 -5.75 17.59
N ILE A 49 -15.38 -6.85 18.34
CA ILE A 49 -16.46 -7.21 19.28
C ILE A 49 -15.89 -7.21 20.69
N HIS A 50 -16.66 -6.65 21.63
CA HIS A 50 -16.26 -6.50 23.02
C HIS A 50 -17.41 -6.87 23.96
N ASP A 51 -17.12 -7.64 25.01
CA ASP A 51 -17.97 -7.81 26.19
C ASP A 51 -17.36 -7.03 27.35
N ARG A 52 -17.94 -5.86 27.64
CA ARG A 52 -17.47 -4.96 28.70
C ARG A 52 -17.48 -5.60 30.08
N THR A 53 -18.42 -6.52 30.34
CA THR A 53 -18.56 -7.13 31.67
C THR A 53 -17.52 -8.21 31.88
N ALA A 54 -17.23 -9.00 30.82
CA ALA A 54 -16.22 -10.03 30.87
C ALA A 54 -14.79 -9.49 30.67
N GLY A 55 -14.63 -8.25 30.18
CA GLY A 55 -13.31 -7.67 29.91
C GLY A 55 -12.58 -8.35 28.75
N ILE A 56 -13.33 -8.95 27.82
CA ILE A 56 -12.79 -9.67 26.67
C ILE A 56 -13.25 -9.02 25.38
N GLY A 57 -12.44 -9.16 24.35
CA GLY A 57 -12.82 -8.75 23.02
C GLY A 57 -11.98 -9.43 21.95
N GLY A 58 -12.32 -9.13 20.71
CA GLY A 58 -11.56 -9.62 19.58
C GLY A 58 -11.82 -8.81 18.33
N MET A 59 -10.96 -9.03 17.35
CA MET A 59 -11.02 -8.40 16.05
C MET A 59 -10.87 -9.48 14.98
N ASN A 60 -11.62 -9.36 13.89
CA ASN A 60 -11.34 -10.11 12.66
C ASN A 60 -10.89 -9.15 11.55
N HIS A 61 -10.37 -9.72 10.47
CA HIS A 61 -10.10 -9.02 9.22
C HIS A 61 -10.61 -9.89 8.10
N PHE A 62 -11.78 -9.58 7.55
CA PHE A 62 -12.36 -10.37 6.47
C PHE A 62 -12.47 -9.58 5.17
N MET A 63 -12.42 -10.31 4.07
CA MET A 63 -12.73 -9.82 2.73
C MET A 63 -13.64 -10.86 2.08
N LEU A 64 -14.76 -10.42 1.50
CA LEU A 64 -15.55 -11.32 0.67
C LEU A 64 -14.79 -11.56 -0.65
N PRO A 65 -14.78 -12.79 -1.19
CA PRO A 65 -14.30 -13.03 -2.54
C PRO A 65 -14.95 -12.09 -3.55
N ASP A 66 -14.21 -11.81 -4.61
CA ASP A 66 -14.80 -11.13 -5.74
C ASP A 66 -15.77 -12.09 -6.42
N ASP A 67 -17.03 -11.68 -6.49
CA ASP A 67 -18.06 -12.52 -7.08
C ASP A 67 -18.11 -12.10 -8.54
N GLY A 68 -17.64 -12.97 -9.43
CA GLY A 68 -18.00 -12.90 -10.83
C GLY A 68 -19.51 -13.07 -11.04
N GLU A 69 -19.92 -13.67 -12.15
CA GLU A 69 -21.34 -13.84 -12.52
C GLU A 69 -22.27 -14.30 -11.35
N PRO A 70 -23.50 -13.78 -11.27
CA PRO A 70 -24.19 -13.53 -9.99
C PRO A 70 -24.82 -14.75 -9.30
N THR A 71 -24.77 -15.94 -9.90
CA THR A 71 -25.73 -17.00 -9.54
C THR A 71 -25.23 -18.01 -8.49
N GLN A 72 -23.92 -18.26 -8.40
CA GLN A 72 -23.33 -19.15 -7.38
C GLN A 72 -22.29 -18.44 -6.49
N ALA A 73 -21.58 -17.44 -7.02
CA ALA A 73 -20.50 -16.75 -6.32
C ALA A 73 -20.98 -15.98 -5.08
N ALA A 74 -22.15 -15.34 -5.15
CA ALA A 74 -22.75 -14.61 -4.02
C ALA A 74 -22.95 -15.49 -2.77
N SER A 75 -23.28 -16.77 -2.97
CA SER A 75 -23.44 -17.74 -1.87
C SER A 75 -22.09 -18.12 -1.23
N GLU A 76 -21.02 -18.23 -2.03
CA GLU A 76 -19.67 -18.53 -1.54
C GLU A 76 -19.10 -17.35 -0.74
N SER A 77 -19.25 -16.14 -1.26
CA SER A 77 -18.82 -14.93 -0.57
C SER A 77 -19.49 -14.73 0.76
N MET A 78 -20.82 -14.85 0.81
CA MET A 78 -21.56 -14.73 2.05
C MET A 78 -21.13 -15.80 3.07
N ARG A 79 -20.86 -17.04 2.64
CA ARG A 79 -20.33 -18.11 3.51
C ARG A 79 -18.99 -17.72 4.11
N TYR A 80 -18.11 -17.09 3.32
CA TYR A 80 -16.79 -16.67 3.78
C TYR A 80 -16.87 -15.61 4.89
N GLY A 81 -17.62 -14.53 4.64
CA GLY A 81 -17.83 -13.49 5.64
C GLY A 81 -18.54 -14.03 6.89
N ALA A 82 -19.53 -14.90 6.70
CA ALA A 82 -20.26 -15.51 7.81
C ALA A 82 -19.35 -16.36 8.68
N TYR A 83 -18.48 -17.17 8.08
CA TYR A 83 -17.50 -17.96 8.80
C TYR A 83 -16.56 -17.08 9.64
N ALA A 84 -16.03 -16.00 9.07
CA ALA A 84 -15.11 -15.10 9.79
C ALA A 84 -15.77 -14.39 10.99
N MET A 85 -17.06 -14.05 10.89
CA MET A 85 -17.83 -13.44 11.98
C MET A 85 -18.22 -14.49 13.03
N GLU A 86 -18.67 -15.66 12.59
CA GLU A 86 -19.10 -16.76 13.45
C GLU A 86 -17.96 -17.26 14.33
N VAL A 87 -16.78 -17.49 13.74
CA VAL A 87 -15.60 -17.93 14.48
C VAL A 87 -15.23 -16.91 15.57
N LEU A 88 -15.20 -15.61 15.24
CA LEU A 88 -14.92 -14.55 16.21
C LEU A 88 -15.92 -14.57 17.38
N ILE A 89 -17.21 -14.61 17.08
CA ILE A 89 -18.27 -14.61 18.10
C ILE A 89 -18.18 -15.85 18.98
N ASN A 90 -17.98 -17.03 18.39
CA ASN A 90 -17.92 -18.28 19.11
C ASN A 90 -16.69 -18.36 20.02
N GLU A 91 -15.53 -17.87 19.58
CA GLU A 91 -14.34 -17.80 20.44
C GLU A 91 -14.53 -16.84 21.62
N LEU A 92 -15.21 -15.70 21.42
CA LEU A 92 -15.57 -14.81 22.54
C LEU A 92 -16.52 -15.47 23.53
N ILE A 93 -17.48 -16.26 23.05
CA ILE A 93 -18.40 -17.01 23.93
C ILE A 93 -17.63 -18.08 24.72
N LYS A 94 -16.70 -18.80 24.08
CA LYS A 94 -15.83 -19.79 24.76
C LYS A 94 -14.96 -19.16 25.84
N MET A 95 -14.57 -17.90 25.67
CA MET A 95 -13.86 -17.10 26.67
C MET A 95 -14.75 -16.58 27.81
N GLY A 96 -16.05 -16.92 27.83
CA GLY A 96 -17.01 -16.49 28.87
C GLY A 96 -17.84 -15.26 28.50
N GLY A 97 -17.75 -14.81 27.24
CA GLY A 97 -18.57 -13.74 26.70
C GLY A 97 -20.04 -14.14 26.56
N ARG A 98 -20.94 -13.16 26.72
CA ARG A 98 -22.37 -13.37 26.49
C ARG A 98 -22.83 -12.54 25.30
N ARG A 99 -23.52 -13.18 24.35
CA ARG A 99 -23.91 -12.57 23.08
C ARG A 99 -24.75 -11.31 23.27
N GLU A 100 -25.67 -11.32 24.24
CA GLU A 100 -26.53 -10.19 24.60
C GLU A 100 -25.77 -8.97 25.13
N ARG A 101 -24.51 -9.14 25.56
CA ARG A 101 -23.63 -8.07 26.06
C ARG A 101 -22.64 -7.58 25.01
N PHE A 102 -22.56 -8.23 23.86
CA PHE A 102 -21.61 -7.86 22.83
C PHE A 102 -21.92 -6.49 22.22
N GLU A 103 -20.89 -5.66 22.15
CA GLU A 103 -20.90 -4.39 21.43
C GLU A 103 -19.90 -4.49 20.28
N ALA A 104 -20.32 -4.08 19.08
CA ALA A 104 -19.48 -4.13 17.89
C ALA A 104 -19.02 -2.74 17.45
N LYS A 105 -17.80 -2.68 16.91
CA LYS A 105 -17.28 -1.55 16.13
C LYS A 105 -16.77 -2.06 14.80
N VAL A 106 -17.13 -1.40 13.71
CA VAL A 106 -16.79 -1.88 12.35
C VAL A 106 -16.07 -0.82 11.55
N PHE A 107 -15.02 -1.25 10.86
CA PHE A 107 -14.12 -0.35 10.14
C PHE A 107 -13.73 -0.94 8.79
N GLY A 108 -13.44 -0.11 7.79
CA GLY A 108 -12.94 -0.54 6.47
C GLY A 108 -13.94 -0.38 5.32
N GLY A 109 -13.82 -1.17 4.26
CA GLY A 109 -14.68 -1.05 3.08
C GLY A 109 -14.32 0.12 2.17
N ALA A 110 -13.08 0.60 2.18
CA ALA A 110 -12.63 1.69 1.32
C ALA A 110 -12.59 1.28 -0.16
N ALA A 111 -12.98 2.20 -1.05
CA ALA A 111 -12.75 2.12 -2.49
C ALA A 111 -11.36 2.70 -2.82
N VAL A 112 -10.33 1.85 -2.79
CA VAL A 112 -8.92 2.27 -2.89
C VAL A 112 -8.42 2.40 -4.34
N LEU A 113 -8.99 1.65 -5.29
CA LEU A 113 -8.64 1.77 -6.72
C LEU A 113 -9.61 2.72 -7.44
N ALA A 114 -9.10 3.87 -7.89
CA ALA A 114 -9.82 4.77 -8.79
C ALA A 114 -9.83 4.17 -10.20
N GLY A 115 -11.02 3.93 -10.78
CA GLY A 115 -11.18 3.59 -12.20
C GLY A 115 -11.76 2.20 -12.52
N MET A 116 -11.96 1.32 -11.53
CA MET A 116 -12.75 0.09 -11.72
C MET A 116 -14.18 0.34 -11.26
N THR A 117 -15.02 0.82 -12.19
CA THR A 117 -16.45 1.12 -11.97
C THR A 117 -17.32 -0.12 -11.73
N THR A 118 -16.76 -1.33 -11.79
CA THR A 118 -17.56 -2.56 -11.80
C THR A 118 -17.53 -3.40 -10.53
N ILE A 119 -16.71 -3.13 -9.51
CA ILE A 119 -16.76 -3.99 -8.31
C ILE A 119 -16.62 -3.17 -7.03
N ASN A 120 -17.77 -2.84 -6.47
CA ASN A 120 -17.91 -2.13 -5.20
C ASN A 120 -17.70 -3.10 -4.01
N ILE A 121 -16.55 -3.79 -3.98
CA ILE A 121 -16.20 -4.81 -2.97
C ILE A 121 -16.30 -4.22 -1.56
N GLY A 122 -15.83 -2.98 -1.40
CA GLY A 122 -15.87 -2.26 -0.13
C GLY A 122 -17.29 -2.08 0.41
N ASP A 123 -18.21 -1.64 -0.46
CA ASP A 123 -19.62 -1.46 -0.08
C ASP A 123 -20.29 -2.79 0.25
N ARG A 124 -20.02 -3.85 -0.53
CA ARG A 124 -20.53 -5.20 -0.27
C ARG A 124 -20.06 -5.75 1.08
N ASN A 125 -18.78 -5.57 1.40
CA ASN A 125 -18.21 -5.98 2.69
C ASN A 125 -18.83 -5.20 3.85
N ALA A 126 -19.01 -3.89 3.69
CA ALA A 126 -19.62 -3.02 4.70
C ALA A 126 -21.09 -3.38 4.93
N GLU A 127 -21.87 -3.58 3.87
CA GLU A 127 -23.26 -3.99 3.96
C GLU A 127 -23.41 -5.38 4.59
N PHE A 128 -22.54 -6.33 4.20
CA PHE A 128 -22.50 -7.65 4.83
C PHE A 128 -22.27 -7.55 6.34
N ALA A 129 -21.28 -6.76 6.80
CA ALA A 129 -21.00 -6.59 8.22
C ALA A 129 -22.22 -6.07 8.99
N ARG A 130 -22.88 -5.02 8.46
CA ARG A 130 -24.08 -4.42 9.06
C ARG A 130 -25.23 -5.43 9.15
N ARG A 131 -25.52 -6.13 8.05
CA ARG A 131 -26.59 -7.14 8.01
C ARG A 131 -26.32 -8.30 8.96
N TYR A 132 -25.09 -8.83 8.96
CA TYR A 132 -24.72 -9.95 9.83
C TYR A 132 -24.85 -9.59 11.32
N LEU A 133 -24.32 -8.43 11.73
CA LEU A 133 -24.42 -7.97 13.11
C LEU A 133 -25.86 -7.69 13.54
N ALA A 134 -26.69 -7.16 12.63
CA ALA A 134 -28.12 -6.97 12.89
C ALA A 134 -28.86 -8.30 13.10
N LEU A 135 -28.56 -9.32 12.27
CA LEU A 135 -29.12 -10.67 12.41
C LEU A 135 -28.72 -11.32 13.74
N GLU A 136 -27.46 -11.17 14.14
CA GLU A 136 -26.95 -11.65 15.43
C GLU A 136 -27.37 -10.79 16.63
N LYS A 137 -28.13 -9.72 16.40
CA LYS A 137 -28.59 -8.75 17.42
C LYS A 137 -27.44 -8.10 18.20
N ILE A 138 -26.27 -7.97 17.58
CA ILE A 138 -25.11 -7.29 18.16
C ILE A 138 -25.15 -5.83 17.73
N ARG A 139 -25.22 -4.92 18.69
CA ARG A 139 -25.34 -3.48 18.40
C ARG A 139 -24.01 -2.92 17.93
N ILE A 140 -24.04 -2.18 16.82
CA ILE A 140 -22.91 -1.38 16.36
C ILE A 140 -22.89 -0.07 17.14
N ILE A 141 -21.85 0.15 17.95
CA ILE A 141 -21.70 1.37 18.77
C ILE A 141 -20.82 2.43 18.09
N ALA A 142 -20.02 2.03 17.10
CA ALA A 142 -19.24 2.93 16.27
C ALA A 142 -18.93 2.28 14.92
N GLU A 143 -18.93 3.08 13.86
CA GLU A 143 -18.47 2.64 12.54
C GLU A 143 -17.72 3.74 11.80
N ASP A 144 -16.67 3.37 11.07
CA ASP A 144 -16.06 4.19 9.99
C ASP A 144 -15.88 3.24 8.81
N LEU A 145 -16.93 3.14 8.00
CA LEU A 145 -17.02 2.26 6.83
C LEU A 145 -17.00 3.10 5.53
N GLN A 146 -16.67 2.46 4.41
CA GLN A 146 -16.74 3.06 3.06
C GLN A 146 -15.79 4.27 2.87
N GLY A 147 -15.89 4.98 1.74
CA GLY A 147 -15.02 6.11 1.41
C GLY A 147 -13.75 5.73 0.64
N VAL A 148 -12.90 6.71 0.34
CA VAL A 148 -11.80 6.55 -0.64
C VAL A 148 -10.43 6.26 -0.03
N HIS A 149 -10.31 6.30 1.30
CA HIS A 149 -9.03 6.17 1.98
C HIS A 149 -8.93 4.83 2.73
N PRO A 150 -7.83 4.09 2.53
CA PRO A 150 -7.50 2.98 3.41
C PRO A 150 -7.25 3.50 4.83
N ARG A 151 -7.43 2.65 5.83
CA ARG A 151 -7.31 3.05 7.22
C ARG A 151 -6.61 2.01 8.08
N LYS A 152 -5.72 2.48 8.95
CA LYS A 152 -5.13 1.67 10.01
C LYS A 152 -6.07 1.69 11.21
N VAL A 153 -6.42 0.52 11.72
CA VAL A 153 -7.25 0.34 12.90
C VAL A 153 -6.41 -0.27 14.02
N ALA A 154 -6.53 0.30 15.21
CA ALA A 154 -5.99 -0.24 16.45
C ALA A 154 -7.14 -0.42 17.43
N PHE A 155 -7.30 -1.64 17.96
CA PHE A 155 -8.38 -2.01 18.86
C PHE A 155 -7.81 -2.57 20.15
N MET A 156 -8.34 -2.16 21.29
CA MET A 156 -7.95 -2.64 22.62
C MET A 156 -9.06 -3.52 23.17
N PRO A 157 -8.94 -4.86 23.08
CA PRO A 157 -10.00 -5.80 23.43
C PRO A 157 -10.51 -5.66 24.87
N ALA A 158 -9.61 -5.48 25.84
CA ALA A 158 -9.96 -5.38 27.26
C ALA A 158 -10.84 -4.16 27.61
N THR A 159 -10.78 -3.09 26.82
CA THR A 159 -11.54 -1.85 27.07
C THR A 159 -12.62 -1.56 26.02
N GLY A 160 -12.55 -2.25 24.88
CA GLY A 160 -13.35 -1.97 23.69
C GLY A 160 -12.96 -0.67 22.98
N GLN A 161 -11.87 0.02 23.36
CA GLN A 161 -11.43 1.24 22.67
C GLN A 161 -10.91 0.92 21.27
N ALA A 162 -11.19 1.82 20.31
CA ALA A 162 -10.73 1.69 18.94
C ALA A 162 -10.24 3.04 18.42
N MET A 163 -9.14 3.01 17.68
CA MET A 163 -8.53 4.17 17.05
C MET A 163 -8.35 3.91 15.57
N VAL A 164 -8.73 4.90 14.76
CA VAL A 164 -8.68 4.79 13.30
C VAL A 164 -7.83 5.93 12.75
N LYS A 165 -6.87 5.59 11.89
CA LYS A 165 -6.07 6.56 11.15
C LYS A 165 -6.27 6.33 9.65
N LYS A 166 -6.92 7.29 8.99
CA LYS A 166 -7.01 7.33 7.52
C LYS A 166 -5.62 7.54 6.94
N LEU A 167 -5.24 6.70 5.99
CA LEU A 167 -3.95 6.73 5.32
C LEU A 167 -4.10 7.50 4.02
N ARG A 168 -3.13 8.38 3.75
CA ARG A 168 -3.10 9.12 2.48
C ARG A 168 -2.59 8.17 1.39
N LEU A 169 -3.37 8.01 0.33
CA LEU A 169 -2.86 7.46 -0.91
C LEU A 169 -2.02 8.56 -1.56
N GLN A 170 -0.72 8.34 -1.71
CA GLN A 170 0.04 9.14 -2.67
C GLN A 170 -0.47 8.72 -4.05
N GLN A 171 -1.33 9.54 -4.64
CA GLN A 171 -1.69 9.38 -6.04
C GLN A 171 -0.47 9.81 -6.84
N GLU A 172 0.29 8.85 -7.36
CA GLU A 172 1.06 9.11 -8.58
C GLU A 172 0.05 9.61 -9.63
N PRO A 173 0.28 10.77 -10.28
CA PRO A 173 -0.63 11.23 -11.33
C PRO A 173 -0.79 10.11 -12.35
N SER A 174 -2.01 9.94 -12.86
CA SER A 174 -2.27 8.87 -13.82
C SER A 174 -1.31 9.00 -15.01
N VAL A 175 -0.94 7.88 -15.61
CA VAL A 175 -0.10 7.88 -16.81
C VAL A 175 -0.67 8.83 -17.88
N ALA A 176 -1.99 8.91 -18.00
CA ALA A 176 -2.68 9.85 -18.89
C ALA A 176 -2.44 11.33 -18.54
N GLU A 177 -2.49 11.71 -17.26
CA GLU A 177 -2.19 13.07 -16.81
C GLU A 177 -0.70 13.40 -17.03
N ARG A 178 0.19 12.42 -16.80
CA ARG A 178 1.62 12.56 -17.07
C ARG A 178 1.89 12.72 -18.56
N GLU A 179 1.22 11.96 -19.41
CA GLU A 179 1.31 12.05 -20.88
C GLU A 179 0.77 13.39 -21.39
N GLN A 180 -0.35 13.88 -20.86
CA GLN A 180 -0.91 15.20 -21.21
C GLN A 180 0.03 16.34 -20.83
N GLU A 181 0.60 16.28 -19.62
CA GLU A 181 1.55 17.30 -19.14
C GLU A 181 2.83 17.29 -19.99
N LEU A 182 3.40 16.10 -20.28
CA LEU A 182 4.53 16.00 -21.20
C LEU A 182 4.17 16.50 -22.61
N ALA A 183 2.98 16.17 -23.14
CA ALA A 183 2.55 16.62 -24.45
C ALA A 183 2.44 18.14 -24.54
N LYS A 184 1.93 18.79 -23.48
CA LYS A 184 1.87 20.24 -23.36
C LYS A 184 3.27 20.87 -23.33
N GLN A 185 4.17 20.33 -22.51
CA GLN A 185 5.56 20.80 -22.41
C GLN A 185 6.32 20.65 -23.75
N VAL A 186 6.11 19.54 -24.46
CA VAL A 186 6.70 19.31 -25.79
C VAL A 186 6.16 20.30 -26.82
N ALA A 187 4.86 20.60 -26.80
CA ALA A 187 4.25 21.58 -27.68
C ALA A 187 4.81 23.00 -27.43
N GLU A 188 4.93 23.40 -26.17
CA GLU A 188 5.50 24.70 -25.77
C GLU A 188 6.97 24.81 -26.16
N ALA A 189 7.78 23.77 -25.91
CA ALA A 189 9.19 23.72 -26.30
C ALA A 189 9.37 23.79 -27.83
N ARG A 190 8.49 23.12 -28.59
CA ARG A 190 8.48 23.20 -30.05
C ARG A 190 8.13 24.60 -30.54
N ALA A 191 7.10 25.24 -29.96
CA ALA A 191 6.72 26.61 -30.28
C ALA A 191 7.85 27.61 -30.00
N ALA A 192 8.51 27.50 -28.84
CA ALA A 192 9.66 28.33 -28.48
C ALA A 192 10.83 28.17 -29.45
N ARG A 193 11.12 26.93 -29.89
CA ARG A 193 12.17 26.66 -30.89
C ARG A 193 11.84 27.30 -32.24
N HIS A 194 10.59 27.21 -32.71
CA HIS A 194 10.17 27.84 -33.96
C HIS A 194 10.21 29.37 -33.88
N ALA A 195 9.81 29.97 -32.75
CA ALA A 195 9.91 31.41 -32.54
C ALA A 195 11.37 31.89 -32.57
N ARG A 196 12.28 31.16 -31.92
CA ARG A 196 13.72 31.47 -31.93
C ARG A 196 14.33 31.35 -33.33
N ALA A 197 13.92 30.36 -34.12
CA ALA A 197 14.37 30.20 -35.51
C ALA A 197 13.91 31.37 -36.39
N ARG A 198 12.62 31.76 -36.31
CA ARG A 198 12.09 32.92 -37.05
C ARG A 198 12.75 34.23 -36.64
N ALA A 199 13.01 34.44 -35.35
CA ALA A 199 13.72 35.63 -34.88
C ALA A 199 15.15 35.70 -35.42
N LYS A 200 15.82 34.55 -35.61
CA LYS A 200 17.15 34.48 -36.21
C LYS A 200 17.13 34.76 -37.72
N GLU A 201 16.14 34.23 -38.45
CA GLU A 201 15.96 34.54 -39.89
C GLU A 201 15.65 36.02 -40.14
N HIS A 202 14.89 36.67 -39.27
CA HIS A 202 14.61 38.12 -39.38
C HIS A 202 15.80 39.01 -38.97
N ALA A 203 16.77 38.48 -38.23
CA ALA A 203 17.95 39.21 -37.78
C ALA A 203 19.09 39.24 -38.84
N GLU A 204 19.05 38.37 -39.85
CA GLU A 204 20.11 38.26 -40.87
C GLU A 204 19.83 39.04 -42.17
N LEU A 205 18.80 39.90 -42.21
CA LEU A 205 18.38 40.61 -43.42
C LEU A 205 18.69 42.12 -43.40
N PHE A 206 19.87 42.57 -42.99
CA PHE A 206 20.41 43.91 -43.35
C PHE A 206 21.93 43.98 -43.08
N THR A 207 22.75 43.54 -44.03
CA THR A 207 24.07 44.14 -44.30
C THR A 207 24.42 43.90 -45.77
N SER A 208 23.92 44.76 -46.65
CA SER A 208 24.49 44.95 -47.98
C SER A 208 25.09 46.36 -48.06
N HIS A 209 26.41 46.45 -48.13
CA HIS A 209 27.09 47.38 -49.02
C HIS A 209 28.51 46.90 -49.32
N ALA A 210 28.79 46.77 -50.61
CA ALA A 210 30.05 46.37 -51.21
C ALA A 210 31.06 47.53 -51.26
N THR A 211 32.35 47.20 -51.26
CA THR A 211 33.42 48.06 -51.81
C THR A 211 34.47 47.18 -52.50
N PRO A 212 35.00 47.56 -53.69
CA PRO A 212 35.98 46.75 -54.43
C PRO A 212 37.42 47.17 -54.12
N GLY A 213 38.36 46.22 -54.14
CA GLY A 213 39.79 46.51 -54.11
C GLY A 213 40.65 45.27 -53.83
N ALA A 214 41.38 44.83 -54.85
CA ALA A 214 42.14 43.58 -54.89
C ALA A 214 43.51 43.63 -54.18
N ALA A 215 43.94 42.50 -53.62
CA ALA A 215 45.22 41.84 -53.94
C ALA A 215 45.40 40.55 -53.12
N LYS A 216 45.72 39.43 -53.80
CA LYS A 216 46.10 38.14 -53.21
C LYS A 216 47.51 38.23 -52.58
N PRO A 217 47.86 37.30 -51.68
CA PRO A 217 48.89 36.36 -52.11
C PRO A 217 48.59 34.87 -51.80
N ARG A 218 49.00 34.10 -52.79
CA ARG A 218 49.52 32.72 -52.86
C ARG A 218 49.55 31.85 -51.58
N ALA A 219 49.09 30.61 -51.78
CA ALA A 219 49.10 29.50 -50.84
C ALA A 219 50.49 28.85 -50.67
N GLU A 220 50.77 28.33 -49.48
CA GLU A 220 51.68 27.21 -49.25
C GLU A 220 50.95 26.09 -48.52
N PHE A 221 51.10 24.88 -49.05
CA PHE A 221 50.69 23.60 -48.48
C PHE A 221 51.94 22.93 -47.93
N ALA A 222 51.97 22.56 -46.65
CA ALA A 222 52.75 21.42 -46.15
C ALA A 222 52.38 21.09 -44.69
N GLY A 223 52.24 19.80 -44.39
CA GLY A 223 52.47 19.28 -43.03
C GLY A 223 51.29 18.59 -42.36
N ALA A 224 51.31 17.27 -42.35
CA ALA A 224 50.31 16.36 -41.79
C ALA A 224 50.44 16.13 -40.27
N ALA A 225 49.31 15.71 -39.66
CA ALA A 225 49.15 14.84 -38.48
C ALA A 225 49.75 15.34 -37.13
N THR A 226 49.02 15.36 -36.02
CA THR A 226 48.33 14.23 -35.37
C THR A 226 47.32 14.74 -34.33
N ALA A 227 46.26 13.95 -34.14
CA ALA A 227 45.12 14.23 -33.26
C ALA A 227 45.45 14.01 -31.77
N ALA A 228 44.97 14.91 -30.91
CA ALA A 228 44.88 14.72 -29.47
C ALA A 228 43.39 14.54 -29.08
N ALA A 229 43.08 13.39 -28.46
CA ALA A 229 41.74 13.04 -27.99
C ALA A 229 41.41 13.71 -26.64
N PRO A 230 40.17 14.14 -26.38
CA PRO A 230 39.75 14.50 -25.03
C PRO A 230 39.17 13.29 -24.27
N ALA A 231 39.47 13.29 -22.97
CA ALA A 231 39.24 12.23 -22.00
C ALA A 231 37.76 11.97 -21.67
N LYS A 232 37.45 10.71 -21.34
CA LYS A 232 36.16 10.27 -20.80
C LYS A 232 35.98 10.73 -19.34
N PRO A 233 34.77 11.11 -18.91
CA PRO A 233 34.50 11.36 -17.50
C PRO A 233 34.41 10.04 -16.72
N ARG A 234 35.02 10.08 -15.54
CA ARG A 234 35.23 9.00 -14.58
C ARG A 234 34.05 8.98 -13.60
N ILE A 235 33.35 7.86 -13.50
CA ILE A 235 32.29 7.62 -12.53
C ILE A 235 32.96 7.28 -11.19
N GLU A 236 32.73 8.10 -10.17
CA GLU A 236 33.13 7.83 -8.79
C GLU A 236 32.01 7.08 -8.06
N LEU A 237 32.34 5.91 -7.53
CA LEU A 237 31.51 5.15 -6.60
C LEU A 237 32.24 5.12 -5.25
N PHE A 238 31.83 6.00 -4.33
CA PHE A 238 32.09 5.88 -2.89
C PHE A 238 30.88 5.14 -2.29
N GLY A 239 30.98 4.10 -1.46
CA GLY A 239 32.06 3.56 -0.65
C GLY A 239 31.50 3.33 0.76
N ALA A 240 31.63 2.12 1.33
CA ALA A 240 31.78 1.85 2.76
C ALA A 240 31.83 0.32 3.04
N VAL A 241 33.02 -0.23 3.32
CA VAL A 241 33.51 -0.70 4.65
C VAL A 241 32.98 -2.11 4.97
N GLY A 242 33.79 -3.18 4.86
CA GLY A 242 34.80 -3.65 5.82
C GLY A 242 34.26 -4.97 6.44
N GLY A 243 34.92 -6.12 6.52
CA GLY A 243 36.33 -6.47 6.54
C GLY A 243 36.69 -7.05 7.91
N VAL A 244 36.42 -8.35 8.17
CA VAL A 244 37.16 -9.16 9.16
C VAL A 244 37.17 -10.64 8.70
N ARG A 245 38.38 -11.21 8.68
CA ARG A 245 38.70 -12.62 8.43
C ARG A 245 38.74 -13.41 9.74
N GLY A 246 38.43 -14.70 9.64
CA GLY A 246 39.34 -15.76 10.11
C GLY A 246 38.88 -16.60 11.30
N GLY A 247 38.99 -17.93 11.14
CA GLY A 247 39.14 -18.87 12.26
C GLY A 247 38.39 -20.18 12.08
N GLY A 248 39.08 -21.23 11.68
CA GLY A 248 38.50 -22.55 11.47
C GLY A 248 38.40 -23.44 12.72
N ASN A 249 37.51 -24.43 12.59
CA ASN A 249 37.70 -25.86 12.88
C ASN A 249 36.88 -26.51 14.02
N SER A 250 36.37 -27.69 13.63
CA SER A 250 35.97 -28.88 14.41
C SER A 250 34.87 -28.81 15.48
N ASN A 251 33.71 -29.42 15.19
CA ASN A 251 33.34 -30.75 15.75
C ASN A 251 31.91 -31.17 15.34
N SER A 252 31.80 -32.34 14.71
CA SER A 252 30.59 -33.18 14.66
C SER A 252 30.24 -33.66 16.09
N PRO A 253 29.01 -34.15 16.41
CA PRO A 253 28.48 -35.37 15.78
C PRO A 253 26.93 -35.57 15.73
N LYS A 254 26.55 -36.57 14.90
CA LYS A 254 25.50 -37.60 15.08
C LYS A 254 24.01 -37.30 14.80
N THR A 255 23.55 -38.06 13.81
CA THR A 255 22.25 -38.73 13.63
C THR A 255 21.63 -39.29 14.92
N VAL A 256 20.29 -39.25 14.98
CA VAL A 256 19.47 -40.30 15.63
C VAL A 256 18.19 -40.51 14.83
N GLU A 257 17.82 -41.77 14.78
CA GLU A 257 16.77 -42.50 14.08
C GLU A 257 15.52 -42.68 14.99
N GLU A 258 14.37 -42.87 14.34
CA GLU A 258 13.10 -43.51 14.80
C GLU A 258 12.36 -43.08 16.08
N ALA A 259 11.09 -42.70 15.92
CA ALA A 259 9.90 -43.48 16.33
C ALA A 259 8.61 -42.85 15.80
#